data_AF-A0AAI9KY43-F1
#
_entry.id   AF-A0AAI9KY43-F1
#
_cell.length_a   1.000
_cell.length_b   1.000
_cell.length_c   1.000
_cell.angle_alpha   90.00
_cell.angle_beta   90.00
_cell.angle_gamma   90.00
#
_symmetry.space_group_name_H-M   'P 1'
#
loop_
_entity.id
_entity.type
_entity.pdbx_description
1 polymer ?
#
loop_
_entity_poly.entity_id
_entity_poly.type
_entity_poly.pdbx_seq_one_letter_code
_entity_poly.pdbx_strand_id
1 'polypeptide(L)'
;MKKLLNIALIRRFTVIALFVFSASACSLNQGNSHFEKALLTPEQINEAIVYQKDADKNSDVKPKEGEKWFNVILGQEPIIISAPHATEPFRDGKYRFSDGGGTAALAIMLGKLTGSTVIYTTKASPSDPNYYDNNDYKARLAELIKSQKPKLIIDIHGSHPYRPYDVDIGTMKGKSLLGKDELVTKLIASLRNEGISNYSNNYFAASKNETVTKFGAAHGVPTIQLEVNSVWMVPSEGNYESHRFAQLLQGMVRYVNSVK
;
A
#
# COMPACT_ATOMS: atom_id res chain seq x y z
N MET A 1 75.09 16.40 52.91
CA MET A 1 74.17 15.61 53.76
C MET A 1 72.81 15.54 53.09
N LYS A 2 72.15 14.38 53.19
CA LYS A 2 70.85 13.95 52.62
C LYS A 2 70.88 13.36 51.20
N LYS A 3 70.88 12.02 51.23
CA LYS A 3 70.46 11.02 50.24
C LYS A 3 69.01 11.23 49.76
N LEU A 4 68.63 10.37 48.80
CA LEU A 4 67.29 9.91 48.36
C LEU A 4 66.94 10.52 47.00
N LEU A 5 66.45 9.83 45.96
CA LEU A 5 65.96 8.47 45.79
C LEU A 5 65.88 8.20 44.27
N ASN A 6 66.50 7.11 43.80
CA ASN A 6 65.90 6.04 42.99
C ASN A 6 64.66 6.37 42.11
N ILE A 7 64.71 6.01 40.82
CA ILE A 7 63.83 4.99 40.17
C ILE A 7 64.10 4.98 38.65
N ALA A 8 64.46 3.81 38.16
CA ALA A 8 64.59 3.49 36.75
C ALA A 8 63.21 3.48 36.07
N LEU A 9 63.06 4.23 34.97
CA LEU A 9 61.87 4.19 34.13
C LEU A 9 62.13 3.25 32.93
N ILE A 10 61.76 1.99 33.10
CA ILE A 10 61.70 1.00 32.02
C ILE A 10 60.56 1.38 31.08
N ARG A 11 60.91 1.80 29.85
CA ARG A 11 59.95 2.01 28.76
C ARG A 11 59.33 0.67 28.35
N ARG A 12 58.07 0.44 28.71
CA ARG A 12 57.24 -0.63 28.14
C ARG A 12 56.81 -0.21 26.74
N PHE A 13 57.34 -0.87 25.72
CA PHE A 13 56.79 -0.82 24.35
C PHE A 13 55.43 -1.54 24.36
N THR A 14 54.36 -0.79 24.13
CA THR A 14 53.04 -1.36 23.81
C THR A 14 52.89 -1.31 22.30
N VAL A 15 52.96 -2.48 21.66
CA VAL A 15 52.69 -2.63 20.23
C VAL A 15 51.18 -2.53 20.06
N ILE A 16 50.69 -1.39 19.56
CA ILE A 16 49.30 -1.23 19.12
C ILE A 16 49.23 -1.82 17.71
N ALA A 17 48.65 -3.01 17.58
CA ALA A 17 48.32 -3.59 16.29
C ALA A 17 47.18 -2.78 15.65
N LEU A 18 47.51 -1.97 14.64
CA LEU A 18 46.55 -1.27 13.81
C LEU A 18 45.87 -2.29 12.89
N PHE A 19 44.63 -2.69 13.22
CA PHE A 19 43.78 -3.43 12.29
C PHE A 19 43.31 -2.45 11.20
N VAL A 20 44.06 -2.40 10.11
CA VAL A 20 43.59 -1.80 8.85
C VAL A 20 42.56 -2.77 8.27
N PHE A 21 41.27 -2.48 8.49
CA PHE A 21 40.21 -3.10 7.70
C PHE A 21 40.32 -2.58 6.27
N SER A 22 41.05 -3.31 5.42
CA SER A 22 40.90 -3.19 3.98
C SER A 22 39.51 -3.72 3.62
N ALA A 23 38.57 -2.80 3.37
CA ALA A 23 37.32 -3.11 2.69
C ALA A 23 37.64 -3.40 1.21
N SER A 24 38.31 -4.53 0.95
CA SER A 24 38.46 -5.07 -0.39
C SER A 24 37.15 -5.72 -0.80
N ALA A 25 36.41 -4.99 -1.63
CA ALA A 25 35.49 -5.46 -2.66
C ALA A 25 34.98 -6.91 -2.52
N CYS A 26 33.86 -7.07 -1.81
CA CYS A 26 32.87 -8.08 -2.20
C CYS A 26 31.95 -7.45 -3.23
N SER A 27 32.45 -7.24 -4.45
CA SER A 27 31.60 -7.24 -5.63
C SER A 27 31.09 -8.66 -5.82
N LEU A 28 30.05 -9.02 -5.05
CA LEU A 28 29.30 -10.25 -5.26
C LEU A 28 28.67 -10.15 -6.64
N ASN A 29 29.26 -10.92 -7.54
CA ASN A 29 28.72 -11.34 -8.81
C ASN A 29 27.20 -11.51 -8.68
N GLN A 30 26.41 -10.58 -9.23
CA GLN A 30 24.98 -10.79 -9.42
C GLN A 30 24.86 -11.83 -10.52
N GLY A 31 24.98 -13.10 -10.14
CA GLY A 31 24.65 -14.21 -11.02
C GLY A 31 23.21 -14.04 -11.49
N ASN A 32 22.98 -14.29 -12.78
CA ASN A 32 21.65 -14.33 -13.37
C ASN A 32 20.79 -15.36 -12.62
N SER A 33 20.08 -14.91 -11.58
CA SER A 33 19.03 -15.69 -10.96
C SER A 33 17.91 -15.85 -11.97
N HIS A 34 17.41 -17.07 -12.12
CA HIS A 34 16.26 -17.34 -13.00
C HIS A 34 14.94 -16.77 -12.43
N PHE A 35 14.95 -16.27 -11.19
CA PHE A 35 13.77 -15.75 -10.49
C PHE A 35 14.14 -14.52 -9.65
N GLU A 36 13.15 -13.62 -9.48
CA GLU A 36 13.29 -12.43 -8.67
C GLU A 36 13.29 -12.76 -7.17
N LYS A 37 13.99 -11.95 -6.37
CA LYS A 37 13.96 -12.09 -4.90
C LYS A 37 12.57 -11.73 -4.37
N ALA A 38 12.18 -12.38 -3.27
CA ALA A 38 11.04 -11.93 -2.48
C ALA A 38 11.32 -10.52 -1.93
N LEU A 39 10.31 -9.65 -2.01
CA LEU A 39 10.38 -8.27 -1.54
C LEU A 39 9.88 -8.13 -0.09
N LEU A 40 9.04 -9.08 0.35
CA LEU A 40 8.36 -9.02 1.63
C LEU A 40 9.04 -9.86 2.70
N THR A 41 9.00 -9.37 3.94
CA THR A 41 9.41 -10.12 5.13
C THR A 41 8.19 -10.47 6.00
N PRO A 42 8.29 -11.51 6.86
CA PRO A 42 7.23 -11.84 7.81
C PRO A 42 6.86 -10.66 8.73
N GLU A 43 7.81 -9.81 9.11
CA GLU A 43 7.58 -8.64 9.95
C GLU A 43 6.64 -7.63 9.27
N GLN A 44 6.73 -7.47 7.96
CA GLN A 44 5.84 -6.62 7.19
C GLN A 44 4.42 -7.20 7.13
N ILE A 45 4.27 -8.53 7.13
CA ILE A 45 2.96 -9.17 7.23
C ILE A 45 2.37 -8.97 8.63
N ASN A 46 3.17 -9.12 9.68
CA ASN A 46 2.75 -8.85 11.06
C ASN A 46 2.30 -7.39 11.23
N GLU A 47 2.98 -6.45 10.58
CA GLU A 47 2.57 -5.05 10.58
C GLU A 47 1.22 -4.83 9.86
N ALA A 48 0.99 -5.52 8.73
CA ALA A 48 -0.31 -5.49 8.05
C ALA A 48 -1.47 -5.98 8.94
N ILE A 49 -1.23 -7.00 9.77
CA ILE A 49 -2.22 -7.50 10.74
C ILE A 49 -2.62 -6.42 11.74
N VAL A 50 -1.66 -5.60 12.21
CA VAL A 50 -1.96 -4.49 13.12
C VAL A 50 -2.87 -3.46 12.45
N TYR A 51 -2.54 -3.05 11.22
CA TYR A 51 -3.37 -2.10 10.48
C TYR A 51 -4.77 -2.63 10.18
N GLN A 52 -4.89 -3.92 9.82
CA GLN A 52 -6.20 -4.54 9.65
C GLN A 52 -6.99 -4.47 10.96
N LYS A 53 -6.41 -4.93 12.07
CA LYS A 53 -7.09 -4.96 13.38
C LYS A 53 -7.55 -3.57 13.82
N ASP A 54 -6.73 -2.54 13.58
CA ASP A 54 -7.08 -1.16 13.89
C ASP A 54 -8.25 -0.64 13.04
N ALA A 55 -8.27 -0.95 11.74
CA ALA A 55 -9.37 -0.57 10.86
C ALA A 55 -10.67 -1.32 11.21
N ASP A 56 -10.59 -2.64 11.41
CA ASP A 56 -11.74 -3.48 11.78
C ASP A 56 -12.36 -3.03 13.11
N LYS A 57 -11.52 -2.72 14.10
CA LYS A 57 -11.96 -2.21 15.41
C LYS A 57 -12.76 -0.91 15.33
N ASN A 58 -12.51 -0.08 14.32
CA ASN A 58 -13.15 1.22 14.15
C ASN A 58 -14.16 1.25 13.00
N SER A 59 -14.47 0.11 12.38
CA SER A 59 -15.26 0.02 11.16
C SER A 59 -16.64 0.69 11.26
N ASP A 60 -17.32 0.48 12.38
CA ASP A 60 -18.67 1.00 12.68
C ASP A 60 -18.66 2.17 13.68
N VAL A 61 -17.47 2.59 14.14
CA VAL A 61 -17.32 3.67 15.11
C VAL A 61 -17.47 5.01 14.40
N LYS A 62 -18.53 5.75 14.71
CA LYS A 62 -18.76 7.09 14.16
C LYS A 62 -17.72 8.09 14.69
N PRO A 63 -17.20 9.01 13.85
CA PRO A 63 -16.37 10.11 14.33
C PRO A 63 -17.18 11.02 15.26
N LYS A 64 -16.51 11.57 16.28
CA LYS A 64 -17.05 12.69 17.05
C LYS A 64 -17.13 13.94 16.17
N GLU A 65 -17.90 14.93 16.61
CA GLU A 65 -17.95 16.22 15.91
C GLU A 65 -16.55 16.81 15.72
N GLY A 66 -16.21 17.17 14.49
CA GLY A 66 -14.89 17.68 14.10
C GLY A 66 -13.75 16.65 14.06
N GLU A 67 -13.99 15.39 14.43
CA GLU A 67 -13.00 14.32 14.34
C GLU A 67 -12.84 13.83 12.90
N LYS A 68 -11.59 13.63 12.47
CA LYS A 68 -11.31 13.03 11.16
C LYS A 68 -11.74 11.56 11.14
N TRP A 69 -12.38 11.16 10.04
CA TRP A 69 -12.83 9.79 9.78
C TRP A 69 -12.01 9.07 8.71
N PHE A 70 -10.98 9.73 8.20
CA PHE A 70 -10.00 9.19 7.28
C PHE A 70 -8.63 9.78 7.61
N ASN A 71 -7.59 9.11 7.12
CA ASN A 71 -6.20 9.56 7.29
C ASN A 71 -5.47 9.58 5.96
N VAL A 72 -4.38 10.35 5.92
CA VAL A 72 -3.46 10.43 4.77
C VAL A 72 -2.05 10.15 5.25
N ILE A 73 -1.37 9.21 4.60
CA ILE A 73 0.06 8.97 4.75
C ILE A 73 0.73 9.56 3.52
N LEU A 74 1.52 10.62 3.70
CA LEU A 74 2.17 11.29 2.58
C LEU A 74 3.37 10.50 2.09
N GLY A 75 3.38 10.24 0.78
CA GLY A 75 4.51 9.72 0.04
C GLY A 75 5.16 10.80 -0.83
N GLN A 76 6.24 10.42 -1.53
CA GLN A 76 6.94 11.28 -2.48
C GLN A 76 6.84 10.76 -3.92
N GLU A 77 6.42 9.51 -4.10
CA GLU A 77 6.24 8.93 -5.42
C GLU A 77 4.95 9.43 -6.10
N PRO A 78 4.90 9.46 -7.43
CA PRO A 78 3.77 10.00 -8.19
C PRO A 78 2.59 9.02 -8.27
N ILE A 79 2.27 8.34 -7.17
CA ILE A 79 1.21 7.35 -7.06
C ILE A 79 0.39 7.68 -5.81
N ILE A 80 -0.93 7.71 -5.96
CA ILE A 80 -1.87 7.78 -4.83
C ILE A 80 -2.60 6.44 -4.73
N ILE A 81 -2.69 5.92 -3.53
CA ILE A 81 -3.43 4.71 -3.19
C ILE A 81 -4.63 5.11 -2.32
N SER A 82 -5.83 4.70 -2.71
CA SER A 82 -7.07 4.98 -2.02
C SER A 82 -7.67 3.68 -1.48
N ALA A 83 -8.18 3.71 -0.24
CA ALA A 83 -9.01 2.65 0.34
C ALA A 83 -10.22 3.31 1.05
N PRO A 84 -11.24 3.74 0.29
CA PRO A 84 -12.33 4.57 0.79
C PRO A 84 -13.38 3.81 1.61
N HIS A 85 -13.35 2.48 1.59
CA HIS A 85 -14.32 1.60 2.25
C HIS A 85 -13.69 0.63 3.24
N ALA A 86 -12.53 0.98 3.82
CA ALA A 86 -11.93 0.19 4.90
C ALA A 86 -12.80 0.15 6.18
N THR A 87 -13.74 1.09 6.28
CA THR A 87 -14.75 1.23 7.35
C THR A 87 -16.11 1.51 6.72
N GLU A 88 -17.20 1.37 7.50
CA GLU A 88 -18.56 1.48 6.99
C GLU A 88 -18.86 2.84 6.33
N PRO A 89 -19.35 2.88 5.08
CA PRO A 89 -19.75 4.12 4.45
C PRO A 89 -21.24 4.43 4.62
N PHE A 90 -21.57 5.71 4.88
CA PHE A 90 -22.94 6.19 4.95
C PHE A 90 -23.44 6.72 3.60
N ARG A 91 -24.53 6.12 3.08
CA ARG A 91 -25.24 6.63 1.89
C ARG A 91 -26.72 6.27 1.90
N ASP A 92 -27.54 7.13 1.31
CA ASP A 92 -29.00 6.99 1.27
C ASP A 92 -29.62 6.74 2.66
N GLY A 93 -29.16 7.48 3.67
CA GLY A 93 -29.72 7.42 5.02
C GLY A 93 -29.30 6.22 5.87
N LYS A 94 -28.38 5.36 5.39
CA LYS A 94 -27.89 4.20 6.16
C LYS A 94 -26.43 3.88 5.92
N TYR A 95 -25.80 3.26 6.92
CA TYR A 95 -24.48 2.66 6.77
C TYR A 95 -24.56 1.39 5.91
N ARG A 96 -23.52 1.17 5.13
CA ARG A 96 -23.30 -0.03 4.31
C ARG A 96 -22.13 -0.82 4.89
N PHE A 97 -22.02 -2.08 4.48
CA PHE A 97 -20.90 -2.91 4.86
C PHE A 97 -19.58 -2.30 4.40
N SER A 98 -18.59 -2.38 5.27
CA SER A 98 -17.18 -2.14 4.94
C SER A 98 -16.65 -3.23 4.00
N ASP A 99 -15.66 -2.87 3.20
CA ASP A 99 -14.86 -3.81 2.40
C ASP A 99 -13.85 -4.61 3.26
N GLY A 100 -13.75 -4.25 4.54
CA GLY A 100 -12.90 -4.87 5.55
C GLY A 100 -11.56 -4.15 5.74
N GLY A 101 -11.02 -4.21 6.95
CA GLY A 101 -9.75 -3.58 7.33
C GLY A 101 -8.54 -4.08 6.55
N GLY A 102 -8.65 -5.24 5.90
CA GLY A 102 -7.66 -5.76 4.96
C GLY A 102 -7.36 -4.81 3.79
N THR A 103 -8.34 -4.01 3.35
CA THR A 103 -8.14 -2.97 2.32
C THR A 103 -7.22 -1.85 2.82
N ALA A 104 -7.42 -1.36 4.05
CA ALA A 104 -6.53 -0.40 4.69
C ALA A 104 -5.13 -1.00 4.89
N ALA A 105 -5.03 -2.23 5.39
CA ALA A 105 -3.75 -2.91 5.58
C ALA A 105 -2.97 -3.00 4.26
N LEU A 106 -3.60 -3.43 3.17
CA LEU A 106 -2.99 -3.50 1.85
C LEU A 106 -2.54 -2.12 1.36
N ALA A 107 -3.42 -1.11 1.44
CA ALA A 107 -3.13 0.24 0.97
C ALA A 107 -1.97 0.89 1.73
N ILE A 108 -1.97 0.78 3.06
CA ILE A 108 -0.92 1.33 3.93
C ILE A 108 0.41 0.64 3.66
N MET A 109 0.44 -0.70 3.66
CA MET A 109 1.68 -1.43 3.43
C MET A 109 2.23 -1.18 2.03
N LEU A 110 1.37 -1.14 1.00
CA LEU A 110 1.79 -0.80 -0.35
C LEU A 110 2.40 0.60 -0.42
N GLY A 111 1.76 1.60 0.22
CA GLY A 111 2.30 2.96 0.30
C GLY A 111 3.67 3.02 0.96
N LYS A 112 3.82 2.37 2.13
CA LYS A 112 5.07 2.34 2.88
C LYS A 112 6.22 1.68 2.11
N LEU A 113 5.93 0.57 1.42
CA LEU A 113 6.94 -0.19 0.67
C LEU A 113 7.35 0.47 -0.63
N THR A 114 6.51 1.35 -1.18
CA THR A 114 6.75 1.97 -2.48
C THR A 114 7.13 3.44 -2.38
N GLY A 115 6.83 4.11 -1.27
CA GLY A 115 6.95 5.56 -1.11
C GLY A 115 5.73 6.34 -1.63
N SER A 116 4.61 5.66 -1.89
CA SER A 116 3.38 6.25 -2.45
C SER A 116 2.52 6.91 -1.38
N THR A 117 1.74 7.92 -1.77
CA THR A 117 0.75 8.53 -0.88
C THR A 117 -0.44 7.59 -0.69
N VAL A 118 -0.97 7.51 0.53
CA VAL A 118 -2.16 6.70 0.86
C VAL A 118 -3.23 7.58 1.46
N ILE A 119 -4.48 7.40 1.05
CA ILE A 119 -5.66 7.96 1.70
C ILE A 119 -6.66 6.83 1.99
N TYR A 120 -7.13 6.70 3.23
CA TYR A 120 -7.98 5.58 3.64
C TYR A 120 -8.88 5.97 4.80
N THR A 121 -10.05 5.35 4.89
CA THR A 121 -10.97 5.60 6.01
C THR A 121 -10.50 4.90 7.27
N THR A 122 -10.70 5.56 8.42
CA THR A 122 -10.25 5.09 9.74
C THR A 122 -11.40 4.90 10.73
N LYS A 123 -12.59 5.41 10.39
CA LYS A 123 -13.84 5.34 11.16
C LYS A 123 -15.04 5.26 10.22
N ALA A 124 -16.20 4.88 10.72
CA ALA A 124 -17.43 4.88 9.93
C ALA A 124 -17.65 6.26 9.28
N SER A 125 -17.63 6.32 7.95
CA SER A 125 -17.62 7.59 7.24
C SER A 125 -19.02 8.22 7.25
N PRO A 126 -19.15 9.53 7.52
CA PRO A 126 -20.43 10.23 7.50
C PRO A 126 -20.98 10.45 6.09
N SER A 127 -20.17 10.18 5.05
CA SER A 127 -20.53 10.25 3.64
C SER A 127 -19.68 9.28 2.85
N ASP A 128 -20.30 8.50 1.97
CA ASP A 128 -19.64 7.50 1.12
C ASP A 128 -18.80 8.16 0.00
N PRO A 129 -17.45 8.03 0.03
CA PRO A 129 -16.58 8.60 -1.01
C PRO A 129 -16.82 8.03 -2.41
N ASN A 130 -17.44 6.86 -2.54
CA ASN A 130 -17.76 6.23 -3.83
C ASN A 130 -19.20 6.44 -4.29
N TYR A 131 -19.96 7.27 -3.57
CA TYR A 131 -21.33 7.59 -3.92
C TYR A 131 -21.56 9.08 -4.11
N TYR A 132 -20.90 9.92 -3.31
CA TYR A 132 -20.99 11.38 -3.39
C TYR A 132 -19.64 12.01 -3.72
N ASP A 133 -19.66 13.17 -4.39
CA ASP A 133 -18.45 13.99 -4.62
C ASP A 133 -18.21 15.02 -3.50
N ASN A 134 -19.28 15.50 -2.87
CA ASN A 134 -19.24 16.52 -1.84
C ASN A 134 -18.94 15.92 -0.46
N ASN A 135 -17.71 15.46 -0.26
CA ASN A 135 -17.22 14.99 1.05
C ASN A 135 -15.76 15.35 1.28
N ASP A 136 -15.37 15.38 2.55
CA ASP A 136 -14.02 15.77 2.98
C ASP A 136 -12.92 14.86 2.43
N TYR A 137 -13.22 13.58 2.19
CA TYR A 137 -12.27 12.63 1.63
C TYR A 137 -11.89 13.01 0.19
N LYS A 138 -12.88 13.29 -0.66
CA LYS A 138 -12.65 13.73 -2.04
C LYS A 138 -12.13 15.15 -2.14
N ALA A 139 -12.55 16.04 -1.24
CA ALA A 139 -11.92 17.35 -1.11
C ALA A 139 -10.41 17.20 -0.84
N ARG A 140 -10.03 16.33 0.10
CA ARG A 140 -8.62 16.05 0.37
C ARG A 140 -7.92 15.36 -0.80
N LEU A 141 -8.58 14.43 -1.50
CA LEU A 141 -8.03 13.79 -2.69
C LEU A 141 -7.74 14.80 -3.81
N ALA A 142 -8.63 15.77 -4.04
CA ALA A 142 -8.41 16.84 -5.02
C ALA A 142 -7.18 17.70 -4.67
N GLU A 143 -6.98 18.02 -3.39
CA GLU A 143 -5.78 18.72 -2.93
C GLU A 143 -4.50 17.91 -3.19
N LEU A 144 -4.53 16.61 -2.92
CA LEU A 144 -3.41 15.70 -3.19
C LEU A 144 -3.11 15.62 -4.69
N ILE A 145 -4.13 15.48 -5.53
CA ILE A 145 -3.98 15.48 -6.99
C ILE A 145 -3.33 16.78 -7.47
N LYS A 146 -3.82 17.93 -6.99
CA LYS A 146 -3.30 19.25 -7.38
C LYS A 146 -1.85 19.45 -6.94
N SER A 147 -1.51 19.03 -5.72
CA SER A 147 -0.17 19.25 -5.14
C SER A 147 0.88 18.26 -5.63
N GLN A 148 0.52 16.98 -5.82
CA GLN A 148 1.46 15.91 -6.15
C GLN A 148 1.49 15.56 -7.64
N LYS A 149 0.43 15.91 -8.40
CA LYS A 149 0.29 15.57 -9.84
C LYS A 149 0.60 14.08 -10.12
N PRO A 150 -0.11 13.15 -9.46
CA PRO A 150 0.17 11.73 -9.59
C PRO A 150 0.02 11.24 -11.04
N LYS A 151 0.81 10.23 -11.40
CA LYS A 151 0.74 9.51 -12.68
C LYS A 151 -0.43 8.51 -12.72
N LEU A 152 -0.83 8.00 -11.55
CA LEU A 152 -1.86 6.99 -11.37
C LEU A 152 -2.48 7.10 -9.96
N ILE A 153 -3.79 6.88 -9.88
CA ILE A 153 -4.50 6.54 -8.62
C ILE A 153 -4.90 5.06 -8.67
N ILE A 154 -4.61 4.33 -7.58
CA ILE A 154 -5.05 2.95 -7.38
C ILE A 154 -6.12 2.97 -6.29
N ASP A 155 -7.35 2.62 -6.65
CA ASP A 155 -8.54 2.67 -5.80
C ASP A 155 -8.90 1.24 -5.33
N ILE A 156 -8.48 0.88 -4.13
CA ILE A 156 -8.53 -0.47 -3.56
C ILE A 156 -9.87 -0.72 -2.87
N HIS A 157 -10.50 -1.82 -3.26
CA HIS A 157 -11.76 -2.32 -2.74
C HIS A 157 -11.69 -3.82 -2.42
N GLY A 158 -12.55 -4.24 -1.50
CA GLY A 158 -12.73 -5.62 -1.10
C GLY A 158 -14.06 -6.16 -1.61
N SER A 159 -14.02 -7.35 -2.21
CA SER A 159 -15.21 -8.01 -2.75
C SER A 159 -15.49 -9.35 -2.07
N HIS A 160 -16.76 -9.74 -2.04
CA HIS A 160 -17.23 -10.94 -1.34
C HIS A 160 -16.48 -12.22 -1.80
N PRO A 161 -16.18 -13.18 -0.90
CA PRO A 161 -15.43 -14.39 -1.24
C PRO A 161 -16.11 -15.32 -2.25
N TYR A 162 -17.37 -15.07 -2.60
CA TYR A 162 -18.13 -15.83 -3.61
C TYR A 162 -18.01 -15.26 -5.01
N ARG A 163 -17.26 -14.18 -5.20
CA ARG A 163 -17.02 -13.61 -6.53
C ARG A 163 -16.13 -14.57 -7.35
N PRO A 164 -16.42 -14.77 -8.64
CA PRO A 164 -15.75 -15.77 -9.47
C PRO A 164 -14.39 -15.29 -10.01
N TYR A 165 -13.73 -14.35 -9.33
CA TYR A 165 -12.45 -13.76 -9.71
C TYR A 165 -11.57 -13.57 -8.47
N ASP A 166 -10.24 -13.49 -8.68
CA ASP A 166 -9.27 -13.05 -7.66
C ASP A 166 -9.25 -11.52 -7.59
N VAL A 167 -9.19 -10.86 -8.75
CA VAL A 167 -9.19 -9.39 -8.87
C VAL A 167 -10.06 -8.98 -10.05
N ASP A 168 -11.05 -8.13 -9.82
CA ASP A 168 -11.74 -7.40 -10.88
C ASP A 168 -11.13 -6.01 -11.06
N ILE A 169 -10.91 -5.65 -12.32
CA ILE A 169 -10.26 -4.39 -12.71
C ILE A 169 -11.32 -3.47 -13.31
N GLY A 170 -11.76 -2.49 -12.52
CA GLY A 170 -12.72 -1.47 -12.90
C GLY A 170 -12.03 -0.26 -13.53
N THR A 171 -12.33 0.02 -14.80
CA THR A 171 -11.69 1.11 -15.56
C THR A 171 -12.67 2.02 -16.28
N MET A 172 -13.95 1.99 -15.89
CA MET A 172 -15.03 2.64 -16.64
C MET A 172 -15.03 2.24 -18.12
N LYS A 173 -14.76 0.95 -18.40
CA LYS A 173 -14.54 0.43 -19.76
C LYS A 173 -13.39 1.15 -20.49
N GLY A 174 -12.26 1.32 -19.83
CA GLY A 174 -11.06 2.00 -20.33
C GLY A 174 -11.07 3.52 -20.19
N LYS A 175 -12.23 4.16 -19.95
CA LYS A 175 -12.32 5.63 -19.88
C LYS A 175 -11.50 6.24 -18.76
N SER A 176 -11.41 5.58 -17.60
CA SER A 176 -10.65 6.11 -16.45
C SER A 176 -9.14 6.02 -16.63
N LEU A 177 -8.65 5.30 -17.66
CA LEU A 177 -7.23 5.17 -17.95
C LEU A 177 -6.65 6.35 -18.73
N LEU A 178 -7.51 7.20 -19.30
CA LEU A 178 -7.11 8.37 -20.09
C LEU A 178 -6.13 8.01 -21.23
N GLY A 179 -6.38 6.88 -21.89
CA GLY A 179 -5.56 6.37 -23.00
C GLY A 179 -4.28 5.64 -22.58
N LYS A 180 -4.09 5.34 -21.28
CA LYS A 180 -2.94 4.61 -20.74
C LYS A 180 -3.22 3.14 -20.45
N ASP A 181 -3.67 2.39 -21.45
CA ASP A 181 -4.03 0.97 -21.33
C ASP A 181 -2.86 0.09 -20.87
N GLU A 182 -1.61 0.53 -21.05
CA GLU A 182 -0.42 -0.16 -20.55
C GLU A 182 -0.40 -0.30 -19.02
N LEU A 183 -1.09 0.59 -18.29
CA LEU A 183 -1.19 0.52 -16.82
C LEU A 183 -1.90 -0.76 -16.36
N VAL A 184 -2.91 -1.22 -17.09
CA VAL A 184 -3.61 -2.48 -16.79
C VAL A 184 -2.78 -3.68 -17.21
N THR A 185 -2.10 -3.59 -18.36
CA THR A 185 -1.22 -4.67 -18.85
C THR A 185 -0.09 -4.95 -17.86
N LYS A 186 0.56 -3.91 -17.34
CA LYS A 186 1.60 -4.02 -16.31
C LYS A 186 1.07 -4.61 -15.00
N LEU A 187 -0.10 -4.18 -14.55
CA LEU A 187 -0.74 -4.71 -13.35
C LEU A 187 -0.97 -6.22 -13.46
N ILE A 188 -1.60 -6.66 -14.55
CA ILE A 188 -1.86 -8.08 -14.81
C ILE A 188 -0.55 -8.87 -14.87
N ALA A 189 0.49 -8.34 -15.53
CA ALA A 189 1.79 -9.02 -15.59
C ALA A 189 2.42 -9.18 -14.19
N SER A 190 2.42 -8.11 -13.37
CA SER A 190 2.99 -8.16 -12.02
C SER A 190 2.22 -9.10 -11.09
N LEU A 191 0.89 -9.09 -11.13
CA LEU A 191 0.07 -10.00 -10.32
C LEU A 191 0.22 -11.46 -10.76
N ARG A 192 0.28 -11.71 -12.08
CA ARG A 192 0.45 -13.06 -12.63
C ARG A 192 1.78 -13.68 -12.25
N ASN A 193 2.84 -12.88 -12.22
CA ASN A 193 4.16 -13.34 -11.77
C ASN A 193 4.18 -13.78 -10.30
N GLU A 194 3.20 -13.36 -9.51
CA GLU A 194 3.02 -13.76 -8.12
C GLU A 194 1.95 -14.84 -7.92
N GLY A 195 1.41 -15.41 -9.01
CA GLY A 195 0.46 -16.52 -8.98
C GLY A 195 -1.02 -16.11 -8.91
N ILE A 196 -1.34 -14.81 -8.95
CA ILE A 196 -2.72 -14.32 -9.03
C ILE A 196 -3.11 -14.31 -10.50
N SER A 197 -4.12 -15.05 -10.92
CA SER A 197 -4.35 -15.29 -12.36
C SER A 197 -5.80 -15.22 -12.82
N ASN A 198 -6.77 -15.24 -11.90
CA ASN A 198 -8.18 -15.16 -12.24
C ASN A 198 -8.66 -13.70 -12.20
N TYR A 199 -8.59 -13.02 -13.35
CA TYR A 199 -9.00 -11.62 -13.47
C TYR A 199 -10.39 -11.47 -14.08
N SER A 200 -11.15 -10.49 -13.59
CA SER A 200 -12.34 -9.99 -14.29
C SER A 200 -12.10 -8.58 -14.85
N ASN A 201 -12.88 -8.23 -15.86
CA ASN A 201 -12.78 -6.95 -16.56
C ASN A 201 -14.10 -6.20 -16.40
N ASN A 202 -14.10 -5.17 -15.55
CA ASN A 202 -15.26 -4.31 -15.31
C ASN A 202 -16.51 -5.07 -14.82
N TYR A 203 -16.37 -6.13 -14.02
CA TYR A 203 -17.51 -6.70 -13.26
C TYR A 203 -18.14 -5.62 -12.37
N PHE A 204 -17.27 -4.85 -11.69
CA PHE A 204 -17.55 -3.57 -11.08
C PHE A 204 -16.83 -2.48 -11.87
N ALA A 205 -17.52 -1.98 -12.90
CA ALA A 205 -16.94 -1.05 -13.87
C ALA A 205 -16.59 0.35 -13.34
N ALA A 206 -16.81 0.66 -12.06
CA ALA A 206 -16.58 1.98 -11.45
C ALA A 206 -17.25 3.19 -12.17
N SER A 207 -18.34 2.97 -12.92
CA SER A 207 -18.91 3.97 -13.85
C SER A 207 -20.31 4.48 -13.53
N LYS A 208 -20.99 3.89 -12.54
CA LYS A 208 -22.39 4.24 -12.22
C LYS A 208 -22.51 5.43 -11.28
N ASN A 209 -21.86 5.34 -10.13
CA ASN A 209 -21.93 6.37 -9.09
C ASN A 209 -20.79 7.39 -9.26
N GLU A 210 -20.72 8.34 -8.34
CA GLU A 210 -19.54 9.18 -8.17
C GLU A 210 -18.45 8.40 -7.44
N THR A 211 -17.83 7.44 -8.14
CA THR A 211 -16.74 6.64 -7.58
C THR A 211 -15.47 7.46 -7.42
N VAL A 212 -14.55 7.04 -6.55
CA VAL A 212 -13.19 7.61 -6.47
C VAL A 212 -12.48 7.47 -7.81
N THR A 213 -12.66 6.33 -8.48
CA THR A 213 -12.14 6.11 -9.83
C THR A 213 -12.63 7.12 -10.87
N LYS A 214 -13.94 7.40 -10.91
CA LYS A 214 -14.52 8.41 -11.80
C LYS A 214 -14.01 9.81 -11.45
N PHE A 215 -13.91 10.11 -10.15
CA PHE A 215 -13.42 11.40 -9.65
C PHE A 215 -11.96 11.66 -10.06
N GLY A 216 -11.05 10.70 -9.84
CA GLY A 216 -9.64 10.84 -10.22
C GLY A 216 -9.45 11.07 -11.72
N ALA A 217 -10.16 10.29 -12.55
CA ALA A 217 -10.16 10.47 -14.00
C ALA A 217 -10.68 11.84 -14.44
N ALA A 218 -11.76 12.34 -13.82
CA ALA A 218 -12.29 13.68 -14.08
C ALA A 218 -11.29 14.80 -13.70
N HIS A 219 -10.36 14.53 -12.78
CA HIS A 219 -9.26 15.42 -12.42
C HIS A 219 -8.00 15.21 -13.28
N GLY A 220 -8.10 14.46 -14.38
CA GLY A 220 -7.01 14.28 -15.34
C GLY A 220 -5.95 13.25 -14.91
N VAL A 221 -6.25 12.41 -13.92
CA VAL A 221 -5.34 11.36 -13.46
C VAL A 221 -5.88 9.99 -13.84
N PRO A 222 -5.11 9.15 -14.57
CA PRO A 222 -5.47 7.75 -14.79
C PRO A 222 -5.79 7.06 -13.46
N THR A 223 -6.95 6.41 -13.37
CA THR A 223 -7.39 5.78 -12.12
C THR A 223 -7.94 4.38 -12.38
N ILE A 224 -7.57 3.43 -11.53
CA ILE A 224 -7.98 2.02 -11.63
C ILE A 224 -8.64 1.62 -10.32
N GLN A 225 -9.88 1.11 -10.41
CA GLN A 225 -10.55 0.42 -9.30
C GLN A 225 -10.07 -1.03 -9.26
N LEU A 226 -9.63 -1.51 -8.09
CA LEU A 226 -9.25 -2.89 -7.85
C LEU A 226 -10.19 -3.50 -6.82
N GLU A 227 -11.10 -4.34 -7.30
CA GLU A 227 -12.00 -5.13 -6.47
C GLU A 227 -11.34 -6.48 -6.23
N VAL A 228 -10.66 -6.60 -5.09
CA VAL A 228 -9.92 -7.81 -4.75
C VAL A 228 -10.83 -8.74 -3.96
N ASN A 229 -10.86 -10.01 -4.31
CA ASN A 229 -11.61 -11.00 -3.55
C ASN A 229 -11.03 -11.12 -2.13
N SER A 230 -11.90 -11.04 -1.11
CA SER A 230 -11.48 -10.95 0.28
C SER A 230 -10.60 -12.11 0.75
N VAL A 231 -10.62 -13.27 0.07
CA VAL A 231 -9.70 -14.39 0.36
C VAL A 231 -8.22 -14.06 0.14
N TRP A 232 -7.91 -12.95 -0.54
CA TRP A 232 -6.56 -12.42 -0.74
C TRP A 232 -6.24 -11.22 0.19
N MET A 233 -7.22 -10.73 0.95
CA MET A 233 -7.11 -9.51 1.76
C MET A 233 -7.03 -9.77 3.27
N VAL A 234 -6.68 -10.99 3.69
CA VAL A 234 -6.55 -11.36 5.10
C VAL A 234 -5.07 -11.58 5.43
N PRO A 235 -4.33 -10.56 5.92
CA PRO A 235 -3.05 -10.80 6.57
C PRO A 235 -3.25 -11.64 7.84
N SER A 236 -2.38 -12.62 8.06
CA SER A 236 -2.45 -13.52 9.20
C SER A 236 -1.08 -14.08 9.56
N GLU A 237 -0.97 -14.74 10.71
CA GLU A 237 0.26 -15.36 11.19
C GLU A 237 0.43 -16.77 10.62
N GLY A 238 1.25 -16.91 9.58
CA GLY A 238 1.82 -18.21 9.17
C GLY A 238 0.86 -19.24 8.57
N ASN A 239 -0.32 -18.84 8.07
CA ASN A 239 -1.28 -19.73 7.39
C ASN A 239 -1.39 -19.42 5.88
N TYR A 240 -2.29 -20.10 5.16
CA TYR A 240 -2.46 -19.89 3.71
C TYR A 240 -3.01 -18.49 3.33
N GLU A 241 -3.76 -17.83 4.22
CA GLU A 241 -4.24 -16.45 4.04
C GLU A 241 -3.06 -15.49 4.09
N SER A 242 -2.14 -15.70 5.03
CA SER A 242 -0.86 -14.97 5.13
C SER A 242 -0.09 -15.02 3.81
N HIS A 243 0.02 -16.23 3.24
CA HIS A 243 0.71 -16.43 1.97
C HIS A 243 0.02 -15.70 0.82
N ARG A 244 -1.31 -15.79 0.70
CA ARG A 244 -2.08 -15.08 -0.33
C ARG A 244 -1.94 -13.57 -0.21
N PHE A 245 -2.08 -13.03 0.99
CA PHE A 245 -1.91 -11.60 1.23
C PHE A 245 -0.48 -11.15 0.85
N ALA A 246 0.54 -11.94 1.20
CA ALA A 246 1.92 -11.66 0.81
C ALA A 246 2.11 -11.68 -0.72
N GLN A 247 1.53 -12.64 -1.44
CA GLN A 247 1.56 -12.70 -2.91
C GLN A 247 0.91 -11.46 -3.53
N LEU A 248 -0.27 -11.07 -3.03
CA LEU A 248 -0.97 -9.87 -3.49
C LEU A 248 -0.14 -8.61 -3.25
N LEU A 249 0.33 -8.41 -2.02
CA LEU A 249 1.12 -7.24 -1.68
C LEU A 249 2.44 -7.20 -2.48
N GLN A 250 3.11 -8.33 -2.67
CA GLN A 250 4.34 -8.41 -3.48
C GLN A 250 4.07 -8.03 -4.94
N GLY A 251 3.01 -8.56 -5.53
CA GLY A 251 2.62 -8.27 -6.92
C GLY A 251 2.26 -6.80 -7.10
N MET A 252 1.55 -6.22 -6.13
CA MET A 252 1.22 -4.80 -6.11
C MET A 252 2.45 -3.91 -5.94
N VAL A 253 3.42 -4.29 -5.09
CA VAL A 253 4.69 -3.55 -4.94
C VAL A 253 5.48 -3.57 -6.25
N ARG A 254 5.58 -4.73 -6.92
CA ARG A 254 6.22 -4.83 -8.24
C ARG A 254 5.50 -3.96 -9.28
N TYR A 255 4.18 -3.98 -9.27
CA TYR A 255 3.37 -3.16 -10.16
C TYR A 255 3.66 -1.67 -9.97
N VAL A 256 3.53 -1.16 -8.75
CA VAL A 256 3.76 0.26 -8.42
C VAL A 256 5.18 0.69 -8.80
N ASN A 257 6.20 -0.15 -8.52
CA ASN A 257 7.58 0.13 -8.90
C ASN A 257 7.80 0.15 -10.43
N SER A 258 6.96 -0.52 -11.22
CA SER A 258 7.04 -0.53 -12.69
C SER A 258 6.37 0.68 -13.37
N VAL A 259 5.61 1.48 -12.62
CA VAL A 259 4.82 2.61 -13.14
C VAL A 259 5.21 3.97 -12.55
N LYS A 260 5.90 4.00 -11.41
CA LYS A 260 6.35 5.25 -10.77
C LYS A 260 7.39 6.01 -11.60
#